data_AF-A0A7X9KYB1-F1
#
_entry.id   AF-A0A7X9KYB1-F1
#
_cell.length_a   1.000
_cell.length_b   1.000
_cell.length_c   1.000
_cell.angle_alpha   90.00
_cell.angle_beta   90.00
_cell.angle_gamma   90.00
#
_symmetry.space_group_name_H-M   'P 1'
#
loop_
_entity.id
_entity.type
_entity.pdbx_description
1 polymer ?
#
loop_
_entity_poly.entity_id
_entity_poly.type
_entity_poly.pdbx_seq_one_letter_code
_entity_poly.pdbx_strand_id
1 'polypeptide(L)'
;VALNEGVCEITYKKSNEILKTTIKVSNSTIPLGIRNLTYIGKREFLVNQMSRLPKYNQYAKWYYKKHKEVGWCSVFTSYVTNAAGIDTYKYNTIPIDEINKYSVFGLLEGQVGHQWDGFTSVNRFTNIPQPGYYVIYGNRKNAYRFTHVGLVVDVEKFPDGWYQVTTVEGNMSNTVKKYCFMYNSNIEHPKENMAEVDKEQQINELTQYKLHTDHWCVFGFCATWEPLVEQ
;
A
#
# COMPACT_ATOMS: atom_id res chain seq x y z
N VAL A 1 -19.77 -13.59 11.11
CA VAL A 1 -19.13 -12.28 10.89
C VAL A 1 -19.22 -11.53 12.21
N ALA A 2 -18.08 -11.11 12.79
CA ALA A 2 -18.10 -10.35 14.04
C ALA A 2 -18.66 -8.94 13.76
N LEU A 3 -19.61 -8.50 14.60
CA LEU A 3 -20.33 -7.24 14.40
C LEU A 3 -19.71 -6.07 15.18
N ASN A 4 -19.03 -6.32 16.31
CA ASN A 4 -18.40 -5.32 17.17
C ASN A 4 -17.17 -5.90 17.90
N GLU A 5 -16.42 -5.01 18.57
CA GLU A 5 -15.33 -5.37 19.49
C GLU A 5 -15.78 -6.31 20.61
N GLY A 6 -14.83 -7.09 21.13
CA GLY A 6 -15.09 -7.90 22.31
C GLY A 6 -14.21 -9.11 22.42
N VAL A 7 -14.36 -9.77 23.57
CA VAL A 7 -13.79 -11.08 23.84
C VAL A 7 -14.94 -12.07 23.81
N CYS A 8 -14.88 -13.03 22.89
CA CYS A 8 -15.83 -14.13 22.84
C CYS A 8 -15.11 -15.40 23.31
N GLU A 9 -15.58 -15.98 24.41
CA GLU A 9 -15.21 -17.34 24.79
C GLU A 9 -16.07 -18.32 23.98
N ILE A 10 -15.44 -19.05 23.07
CA ILE A 10 -16.08 -20.14 22.36
C ILE A 10 -15.84 -21.41 23.16
N THR A 11 -16.93 -21.97 23.67
CA THR A 11 -16.95 -23.32 24.22
C THR A 11 -17.45 -24.27 23.15
N TYR A 12 -16.65 -25.28 22.80
CA TYR A 12 -17.08 -26.33 21.88
C TYR A 12 -16.73 -27.70 22.45
N LYS A 13 -17.60 -28.67 22.18
CA LYS A 13 -17.43 -30.05 22.63
C LYS A 13 -16.81 -30.86 21.50
N LYS A 14 -15.65 -31.47 21.77
CA LYS A 14 -15.05 -32.47 20.89
C LYS A 14 -15.03 -33.79 21.65
N SER A 15 -15.84 -34.75 21.20
CA SER A 15 -16.06 -36.01 21.92
C SER A 15 -16.58 -35.79 23.36
N ASN A 16 -15.94 -36.35 24.40
CA ASN A 16 -16.33 -36.18 25.80
C ASN A 16 -15.64 -35.00 26.51
N GLU A 17 -14.87 -34.20 25.80
CA GLU A 17 -14.16 -33.05 26.37
C GLU A 17 -14.81 -31.73 25.95
N ILE A 18 -14.92 -30.81 26.91
CA ILE A 18 -15.32 -29.42 26.68
C ILE A 18 -14.05 -28.60 26.53
N LEU A 19 -13.83 -28.05 25.33
CA LEU A 19 -12.72 -27.17 25.03
C LEU A 19 -13.22 -25.72 25.01
N LYS A 20 -12.47 -24.85 25.66
CA LYS A 20 -12.71 -23.41 25.68
C LYS A 20 -11.57 -22.73 24.92
N THR A 21 -11.91 -21.84 24.01
CA THR A 21 -10.95 -20.94 23.38
C THR A 21 -11.47 -19.52 23.41
N THR A 22 -10.57 -18.56 23.52
CA THR A 22 -10.91 -17.15 23.61
C THR A 22 -10.52 -16.48 22.32
N ILE A 23 -11.51 -15.92 21.62
CA ILE A 23 -11.27 -15.06 20.46
C ILE A 23 -11.38 -13.61 20.92
N LYS A 24 -10.29 -12.86 20.80
CA LYS A 24 -10.24 -11.42 21.04
C LYS A 24 -10.32 -10.69 19.70
N VAL A 25 -11.32 -9.82 19.55
CA VAL A 25 -11.47 -8.93 18.41
C VAL A 25 -11.13 -7.51 18.88
N SER A 26 -9.99 -6.97 18.45
CA SER A 26 -9.55 -5.60 18.74
C SER A 26 -9.72 -4.66 17.55
N ASN A 27 -9.94 -3.37 17.82
CA ASN A 27 -10.03 -2.26 16.85
C ASN A 27 -8.75 -2.04 16.00
N SER A 28 -7.70 -2.85 16.18
CA SER A 28 -6.51 -2.92 15.33
C SER A 28 -6.73 -3.68 14.01
N THR A 29 -7.98 -3.84 13.58
CA THR A 29 -8.33 -4.63 12.40
C THR A 29 -8.33 -3.73 11.18
N ILE A 30 -7.43 -4.02 10.24
CA ILE A 30 -7.37 -3.37 8.92
C ILE A 30 -8.78 -3.29 8.31
N PRO A 31 -9.30 -2.09 7.94
CA PRO A 31 -10.65 -1.92 7.43
C PRO A 31 -10.96 -2.85 6.24
N LEU A 32 -12.23 -3.25 6.07
CA LEU A 32 -12.62 -4.15 4.97
C LEU A 32 -12.20 -3.62 3.59
N GLY A 33 -12.40 -2.32 3.33
CA GLY A 33 -11.95 -1.69 2.09
C GLY A 33 -10.44 -1.84 1.85
N ILE A 34 -9.63 -1.76 2.91
CA ILE A 34 -8.18 -1.92 2.81
C ILE A 34 -7.77 -3.39 2.62
N ARG A 35 -8.46 -4.33 3.25
CA ARG A 35 -8.28 -5.76 2.96
C ARG A 35 -8.60 -6.07 1.50
N ASN A 36 -9.67 -5.49 0.97
CA ASN A 36 -10.01 -5.59 -0.45
C ASN A 36 -8.95 -4.94 -1.35
N LEU A 37 -8.46 -3.75 -1.00
CA LEU A 37 -7.41 -3.04 -1.72
C LEU A 37 -6.14 -3.89 -1.85
N THR A 38 -5.63 -4.41 -0.74
CA THR A 38 -4.44 -5.28 -0.76
C THR A 38 -4.69 -6.57 -1.54
N TYR A 39 -5.88 -7.17 -1.43
CA TYR A 39 -6.28 -8.32 -2.24
C TYR A 39 -6.29 -8.01 -3.74
N ILE A 40 -6.92 -6.90 -4.16
CA ILE A 40 -6.98 -6.49 -5.57
C ILE A 40 -5.57 -6.20 -6.11
N GLY A 41 -4.72 -5.50 -5.35
CA GLY A 41 -3.32 -5.30 -5.72
C GLY A 41 -2.59 -6.62 -5.95
N LYS A 42 -2.68 -7.56 -5.00
CA LYS A 42 -2.09 -8.91 -5.15
C LYS A 42 -2.66 -9.66 -6.37
N ARG A 43 -3.97 -9.56 -6.62
CA ARG A 43 -4.63 -10.15 -7.80
C ARG A 43 -4.10 -9.56 -9.10
N GLU A 44 -3.97 -8.23 -9.20
CA GLU A 44 -3.43 -7.59 -10.41
C GLU A 44 -2.00 -8.06 -10.70
N PHE A 45 -1.17 -8.24 -9.67
CA PHE A 45 0.14 -8.85 -9.83
C PHE A 45 0.06 -10.30 -10.34
N LEU A 46 -0.81 -11.14 -9.76
CA LEU A 46 -0.96 -12.55 -10.16
C LEU A 46 -1.55 -12.74 -11.56
N VAL A 47 -2.40 -11.82 -12.02
CA VAL A 47 -2.97 -11.84 -13.37
C VAL A 47 -1.90 -11.46 -14.41
N ASN A 48 -1.07 -10.45 -14.10
CA ASN A 48 -0.07 -9.96 -15.04
C ASN A 48 1.24 -10.76 -15.01
N GLN A 49 1.63 -11.31 -13.86
CA GLN A 49 2.87 -12.09 -13.65
C GLN A 49 4.11 -11.42 -14.24
N MET A 50 4.25 -10.10 -14.02
CA MET A 50 5.32 -9.28 -14.59
C MET A 50 5.39 -9.22 -16.13
N SER A 51 4.34 -9.66 -16.83
CA SER A 51 4.23 -9.50 -18.28
C SER A 51 4.28 -8.03 -18.66
N ARG A 52 4.94 -7.73 -19.78
CA ARG A 52 5.05 -6.37 -20.30
C ARG A 52 3.70 -5.93 -20.88
N LEU A 53 3.21 -4.81 -20.39
CA LEU A 53 1.99 -4.18 -20.83
C LEU A 53 2.30 -3.03 -21.80
N PRO A 54 1.39 -2.74 -22.75
CA PRO A 54 1.43 -1.48 -23.49
C PRO A 54 1.36 -0.28 -22.53
N LYS A 55 1.91 0.87 -22.94
CA LYS A 55 1.78 2.11 -22.15
C LYS A 55 0.31 2.52 -21.99
N TYR A 56 -0.48 2.37 -23.06
CA TYR A 56 -1.94 2.55 -23.04
C TYR A 56 -2.68 1.24 -22.72
N ASN A 57 -2.40 0.68 -21.53
CA ASN A 57 -3.06 -0.52 -21.01
C ASN A 57 -4.42 -0.23 -20.35
N GLN A 58 -5.01 -1.25 -19.71
CA GLN A 58 -6.32 -1.14 -19.04
C GLN A 58 -6.39 -0.04 -17.98
N TYR A 59 -5.33 0.16 -17.20
CA TYR A 59 -5.27 1.20 -16.16
C TYR A 59 -5.29 2.60 -16.80
N ALA A 60 -4.44 2.80 -17.81
CA ALA A 60 -4.37 4.06 -18.55
C ALA A 60 -5.68 4.36 -19.32
N LYS A 61 -6.30 3.34 -19.92
CA LYS A 61 -7.61 3.44 -20.59
C LYS A 61 -8.71 3.87 -19.64
N TRP A 62 -8.79 3.22 -18.47
CA TRP A 62 -9.77 3.51 -17.42
C TRP A 62 -9.67 4.96 -16.95
N TYR A 63 -8.45 5.45 -16.71
CA TYR A 63 -8.24 6.78 -16.15
C TYR A 63 -8.34 7.91 -17.18
N TYR A 64 -7.62 7.80 -18.32
CA TYR A 64 -7.52 8.91 -19.27
C TYR A 64 -8.71 9.01 -20.22
N LYS A 65 -9.43 7.90 -20.47
CA LYS A 65 -10.55 7.82 -21.43
C LYS A 65 -10.21 8.25 -22.87
N LYS A 66 -8.93 8.48 -23.16
CA LYS A 66 -8.36 8.81 -24.46
C LYS A 66 -6.94 8.26 -24.53
N HIS A 67 -6.46 8.02 -25.75
CA HIS A 67 -5.13 7.45 -25.98
C HIS A 67 -4.04 8.35 -25.37
N LYS A 68 -3.35 7.85 -24.36
CA LYS A 68 -2.28 8.58 -23.68
C LYS A 68 -1.19 7.61 -23.19
N GLU A 69 0.05 7.88 -23.59
CA GLU A 69 1.21 7.05 -23.28
C GLU A 69 2.11 7.69 -22.23
N VAL A 70 1.62 7.78 -21.00
CA VAL A 70 2.37 8.32 -19.86
C VAL A 70 2.58 7.26 -18.79
N GLY A 71 3.45 7.56 -17.82
CA GLY A 71 3.64 6.70 -16.67
C GLY A 71 2.32 6.46 -15.93
N TRP A 72 2.09 5.21 -15.53
CA TRP A 72 0.80 4.76 -15.00
C TRP A 72 0.89 4.17 -13.58
N CYS A 73 1.96 4.43 -12.83
CA CYS A 73 2.10 3.97 -11.45
C CYS A 73 1.04 4.58 -10.51
N SER A 74 0.85 5.91 -10.55
CA SER A 74 -0.20 6.61 -9.77
C SER A 74 -1.62 6.27 -10.27
N VAL A 75 -1.76 6.05 -11.58
CA VAL A 75 -3.01 5.57 -12.17
C VAL A 75 -3.35 4.16 -11.68
N PHE A 76 -2.34 3.29 -11.55
CA PHE A 76 -2.50 1.94 -11.05
C PHE A 76 -2.98 1.93 -9.60
N THR A 77 -2.35 2.71 -8.70
CA THR A 77 -2.82 2.81 -7.31
C THR A 77 -4.24 3.35 -7.23
N SER A 78 -4.59 4.35 -8.05
CA SER A 78 -5.96 4.86 -8.16
C SER A 78 -6.95 3.79 -8.63
N TYR A 79 -6.56 2.99 -9.62
CA TYR A 79 -7.39 1.92 -10.20
C TYR A 79 -7.70 0.84 -9.17
N VAL A 80 -6.68 0.30 -8.48
CA VAL A 80 -6.88 -0.77 -7.49
C VAL A 80 -7.72 -0.29 -6.30
N THR A 81 -7.60 0.97 -5.92
CA THR A 81 -8.39 1.57 -4.84
C THR A 81 -9.84 1.76 -5.23
N ASN A 82 -10.10 2.26 -6.44
CA ASN A 82 -11.47 2.32 -6.95
C ASN A 82 -12.09 0.92 -7.09
N ALA A 83 -11.33 -0.05 -7.61
CA ALA A 83 -11.78 -1.44 -7.74
C ALA A 83 -12.04 -2.14 -6.39
N ALA A 84 -11.42 -1.66 -5.30
CA ALA A 84 -11.68 -2.14 -3.94
C ALA A 84 -12.96 -1.56 -3.33
N GLY A 85 -13.67 -0.66 -4.05
CA GLY A 85 -14.86 0.03 -3.56
C GLY A 85 -14.54 1.16 -2.59
N ILE A 86 -13.31 1.67 -2.58
CA ILE A 86 -12.92 2.83 -1.78
C ILE A 86 -13.20 4.10 -2.58
N ASP A 87 -13.79 5.10 -1.93
CA ASP A 87 -14.01 6.41 -2.52
C ASP A 87 -12.68 7.09 -2.87
N THR A 88 -12.62 7.62 -4.09
CA THR A 88 -11.42 8.26 -4.63
C THR A 88 -11.71 9.69 -5.06
N TYR A 89 -10.84 10.62 -4.67
CA TYR A 89 -11.02 12.05 -4.94
C TYR A 89 -9.84 12.63 -5.75
N LYS A 90 -10.06 13.73 -6.47
CA LYS A 90 -8.94 14.53 -6.97
C LYS A 90 -8.28 15.25 -5.79
N TYR A 91 -6.96 15.48 -5.87
CA TYR A 91 -6.21 16.04 -4.75
C TYR A 91 -6.72 17.42 -4.29
N ASN A 92 -7.35 18.18 -5.19
CA ASN A 92 -7.91 19.51 -4.93
C ASN A 92 -9.44 19.51 -4.72
N THR A 93 -10.08 18.34 -4.69
CA THR A 93 -11.53 18.20 -4.44
C THR A 93 -11.81 17.28 -3.25
N ILE A 94 -10.81 17.07 -2.40
CA ILE A 94 -10.90 16.25 -1.20
C ILE A 94 -11.88 16.92 -0.23
N PRO A 95 -12.99 16.27 0.17
CA PRO A 95 -13.91 16.83 1.17
C PRO A 95 -13.29 16.65 2.56
N ILE A 96 -12.39 17.55 2.95
CA ILE A 96 -11.58 17.46 4.17
C ILE A 96 -12.43 17.22 5.42
N ASP A 97 -13.55 17.96 5.55
CA ASP A 97 -14.47 17.86 6.70
C ASP A 97 -15.16 16.49 6.81
N GLU A 98 -15.27 15.75 5.70
CA GLU A 98 -15.85 14.42 5.68
C GLU A 98 -14.79 13.33 5.83
N ILE A 99 -13.61 13.50 5.25
CA ILE A 99 -12.51 12.51 5.36
C ILE A 99 -11.97 12.40 6.77
N ASN A 100 -11.98 13.49 7.54
CA ASN A 100 -11.69 13.41 8.97
C ASN A 100 -12.71 12.53 9.74
N LYS A 101 -13.86 12.21 9.13
CA LYS A 101 -14.86 11.27 9.66
C LYS A 101 -14.73 9.86 9.04
N TYR A 102 -14.11 9.74 7.86
CA TYR A 102 -13.93 8.46 7.18
C TYR A 102 -12.57 7.84 7.50
N SER A 103 -12.59 6.59 7.97
CA SER A 103 -11.37 5.84 8.26
C SER A 103 -10.58 5.45 7.01
N VAL A 104 -11.14 5.57 5.79
CA VAL A 104 -10.51 5.11 4.53
C VAL A 104 -10.84 6.05 3.34
N PHE A 105 -9.83 6.43 2.55
CA PHE A 105 -10.03 7.05 1.23
C PHE A 105 -8.82 6.79 0.31
N GLY A 106 -8.96 7.13 -0.97
CA GLY A 106 -7.85 7.22 -1.92
C GLY A 106 -7.90 8.45 -2.81
N LEU A 107 -6.86 8.61 -3.63
CA LEU A 107 -6.83 9.65 -4.65
C LEU A 107 -6.96 9.06 -6.05
N LEU A 108 -7.68 9.77 -6.90
CA LEU A 108 -7.85 9.51 -8.32
C LEU A 108 -6.85 10.34 -9.11
N GLU A 109 -5.56 10.03 -9.03
CA GLU A 109 -4.49 10.88 -9.59
C GLU A 109 -3.57 10.15 -10.57
N GLY A 110 -3.08 10.90 -11.56
CA GLY A 110 -2.17 10.41 -12.59
C GLY A 110 -0.72 10.76 -12.35
N GLN A 111 -0.45 11.70 -11.43
CA GLN A 111 0.89 12.15 -11.07
C GLN A 111 1.22 11.71 -9.65
N VAL A 112 2.50 11.40 -9.39
CA VAL A 112 2.97 11.00 -8.05
C VAL A 112 2.96 12.20 -7.10
N GLY A 113 3.32 13.40 -7.59
CA GLY A 113 3.28 14.63 -6.79
C GLY A 113 1.89 14.92 -6.23
N HIS A 114 0.84 14.81 -7.03
CA HIS A 114 -0.53 15.02 -6.56
C HIS A 114 -1.01 13.98 -5.54
N GLN A 115 -0.45 12.76 -5.56
CA GLN A 115 -0.72 11.79 -4.49
C GLN A 115 -0.18 12.36 -3.17
N TRP A 116 1.08 12.80 -3.18
CA TRP A 116 1.68 13.44 -2.01
C TRP A 116 0.92 14.69 -1.56
N ASP A 117 0.58 15.60 -2.48
CA ASP A 117 -0.16 16.84 -2.19
C ASP A 117 -1.50 16.53 -1.50
N GLY A 118 -2.26 15.56 -2.03
CA GLY A 118 -3.58 15.22 -1.49
C GLY A 118 -3.54 14.51 -0.14
N PHE A 119 -2.56 13.64 0.12
CA PHE A 119 -2.43 13.01 1.45
C PHE A 119 -1.86 13.96 2.48
N THR A 120 -0.95 14.87 2.08
CA THR A 120 -0.38 15.87 2.98
C THR A 120 -1.41 16.93 3.37
N SER A 121 -2.31 17.33 2.47
CA SER A 121 -3.35 18.34 2.76
C SER A 121 -4.35 17.89 3.84
N VAL A 122 -4.44 16.58 4.11
CA VAL A 122 -5.25 15.99 5.19
C VAL A 122 -4.41 15.33 6.29
N ASN A 123 -3.13 15.70 6.41
CA ASN A 123 -2.21 15.18 7.43
C ASN A 123 -2.04 13.64 7.44
N ARG A 124 -2.23 12.98 6.30
CA ARG A 124 -2.11 11.52 6.12
C ARG A 124 -0.85 11.11 5.37
N PHE A 125 0.26 11.79 5.63
CA PHE A 125 1.59 11.40 5.17
C PHE A 125 2.48 11.03 6.36
N THR A 126 3.11 9.87 6.32
CA THR A 126 3.85 9.28 7.45
C THR A 126 5.10 8.52 7.01
N ASN A 127 6.00 8.23 7.95
CA ASN A 127 7.14 7.33 7.76
C ASN A 127 6.88 5.90 8.27
N ILE A 128 5.68 5.61 8.80
CA ILE A 128 5.34 4.27 9.31
C ILE A 128 4.54 3.49 8.26
N PRO A 129 5.09 2.40 7.68
CA PRO A 129 4.38 1.62 6.67
C PRO A 129 3.22 0.83 7.31
N GLN A 130 2.12 0.72 6.58
CA GLN A 130 0.99 -0.16 6.90
C GLN A 130 0.44 -0.80 5.61
N PRO A 131 -0.12 -2.02 5.66
CA PRO A 131 -0.82 -2.58 4.51
C PRO A 131 -1.94 -1.65 4.04
N GLY A 132 -2.04 -1.46 2.73
CA GLY A 132 -2.98 -0.54 2.09
C GLY A 132 -2.44 0.87 1.84
N TYR A 133 -1.36 1.28 2.50
CA TYR A 133 -0.75 2.59 2.25
C TYR A 133 -0.11 2.64 0.87
N TYR A 134 0.04 3.84 0.32
CA TYR A 134 0.90 4.02 -0.85
C TYR A 134 2.30 4.39 -0.40
N VAL A 135 3.31 3.73 -0.94
CA VAL A 135 4.71 4.13 -0.76
C VAL A 135 5.10 5.10 -1.87
N ILE A 136 5.74 6.21 -1.53
CA ILE A 136 6.35 7.14 -2.50
C ILE A 136 7.86 6.95 -2.46
N TYR A 137 8.46 6.78 -3.64
CA TYR A 137 9.91 6.67 -3.82
C TYR A 137 10.51 7.97 -4.34
N GLY A 138 11.64 8.35 -3.75
CA GLY A 138 12.48 9.45 -4.20
C GLY A 138 13.80 8.97 -4.80
N ASN A 139 14.45 9.83 -5.58
CA ASN A 139 15.75 9.62 -6.19
C ASN A 139 16.82 10.45 -5.45
N ARG A 140 17.78 9.76 -4.84
CA ARG A 140 18.85 10.35 -4.03
C ARG A 140 19.88 11.12 -4.85
N LYS A 141 20.11 10.73 -6.11
CA LYS A 141 21.11 11.37 -6.99
C LYS A 141 20.75 12.81 -7.35
N ASN A 142 19.46 13.14 -7.41
CA ASN A 142 18.98 14.48 -7.76
C ASN A 142 17.95 15.05 -6.76
N ALA A 143 17.83 14.44 -5.59
CA ALA A 143 16.87 14.78 -4.54
C ALA A 143 15.39 14.88 -5.00
N TYR A 144 15.03 14.21 -6.10
CA TYR A 144 13.69 14.25 -6.65
C TYR A 144 12.75 13.34 -5.86
N ARG A 145 11.72 13.90 -5.23
CA ARG A 145 10.88 13.22 -4.23
C ARG A 145 9.83 12.27 -4.81
N PHE A 146 9.42 12.48 -6.06
CA PHE A 146 8.19 11.91 -6.62
C PHE A 146 8.47 10.99 -7.82
N THR A 147 9.46 10.10 -7.66
CA THR A 147 9.95 9.23 -8.74
C THR A 147 8.96 8.13 -9.07
N HIS A 148 8.40 7.48 -8.04
CA HIS A 148 7.49 6.35 -8.20
C HIS A 148 6.51 6.24 -7.02
N VAL A 149 5.42 5.50 -7.24
CA VAL A 149 4.45 5.17 -6.19
C VAL A 149 4.02 3.71 -6.31
N GLY A 150 3.92 3.03 -5.18
CA GLY A 150 3.52 1.63 -5.06
C GLY A 150 2.41 1.44 -4.03
N LEU A 151 1.71 0.30 -4.07
CA LEU A 151 0.77 -0.09 -3.02
C LEU A 151 1.47 -1.04 -2.04
N VAL A 152 1.48 -0.71 -0.75
CA VAL A 152 1.93 -1.63 0.31
C VAL A 152 0.87 -2.71 0.51
N VAL A 153 1.26 -3.99 0.38
CA VAL A 153 0.35 -5.14 0.48
C VAL A 153 0.66 -6.06 1.65
N ASP A 154 1.81 -5.89 2.28
CA ASP A 154 2.20 -6.55 3.53
C ASP A 154 3.30 -5.77 4.25
N VAL A 155 3.32 -5.85 5.58
CA VAL A 155 4.33 -5.20 6.43
C VAL A 155 4.61 -6.09 7.64
N GLU A 156 5.88 -6.36 7.88
CA GLU A 156 6.36 -6.99 9.11
C GLU A 156 7.28 -6.02 9.84
N LYS A 157 7.04 -5.83 11.14
CA LYS A 157 7.82 -4.90 11.97
C LYS A 157 8.99 -5.63 12.62
N PHE A 158 10.17 -5.00 12.55
CA PHE A 158 11.40 -5.43 13.20
C PHE A 158 11.84 -4.39 14.24
N PRO A 159 12.81 -4.73 15.13
CA PRO A 159 13.42 -3.78 16.05
C PRO A 159 14.06 -2.56 15.35
N ASP A 160 14.36 -1.52 16.13
CA ASP A 160 15.16 -0.36 15.71
C ASP A 160 14.63 0.40 14.48
N GLY A 161 13.31 0.39 14.30
CA GLY A 161 12.62 1.09 13.21
C GLY A 161 12.68 0.38 11.87
N TRP A 162 13.14 -0.87 11.82
CA TRP A 162 13.13 -1.67 10.61
C TRP A 162 11.75 -2.28 10.32
N TYR A 163 11.41 -2.36 9.04
CA TYR A 163 10.22 -3.01 8.54
C TYR A 163 10.60 -3.81 7.30
N GLN A 164 10.09 -5.03 7.17
CA GLN A 164 10.04 -5.70 5.88
C GLN A 164 8.74 -5.28 5.19
N VAL A 165 8.85 -4.64 4.03
CA VAL A 165 7.71 -4.06 3.31
C VAL A 165 7.54 -4.78 1.99
N THR A 166 6.35 -5.34 1.76
CA THR A 166 5.98 -5.91 0.47
C THR A 166 5.05 -4.96 -0.28
N THR A 167 5.38 -4.64 -1.52
CA THR A 167 4.60 -3.73 -2.37
C THR A 167 4.16 -4.42 -3.66
N VAL A 168 3.04 -3.97 -4.22
CA VAL A 168 2.68 -4.21 -5.62
C VAL A 168 2.68 -2.88 -6.37
N GLU A 169 3.36 -2.85 -7.49
CA GLU A 169 3.71 -1.62 -8.20
C GLU A 169 3.43 -1.74 -9.69
N GLY A 170 2.64 -0.79 -10.18
CA GLY A 170 2.39 -0.63 -11.61
C GLY A 170 3.46 0.22 -12.28
N ASN A 171 3.66 0.02 -13.57
CA ASN A 171 4.59 0.77 -14.41
C ASN A 171 6.07 0.61 -14.05
N MET A 172 6.44 -0.48 -13.40
CA MET A 172 7.85 -0.84 -13.26
C MET A 172 8.33 -1.51 -14.55
N SER A 173 9.01 -0.75 -15.40
CA SER A 173 9.40 -1.18 -16.76
C SER A 173 8.19 -1.61 -17.63
N ASN A 174 7.06 -0.90 -17.50
CA ASN A 174 5.77 -1.25 -18.12
C ASN A 174 5.21 -2.61 -17.69
N THR A 175 5.46 -3.04 -16.45
CA THR A 175 4.89 -4.28 -15.89
C THR A 175 4.19 -3.98 -14.55
N VAL A 176 3.47 -4.96 -14.02
CA VAL A 176 3.07 -4.99 -12.61
C VAL A 176 4.04 -5.90 -11.87
N LYS A 177 4.77 -5.37 -10.89
CA LYS A 177 5.76 -6.11 -10.10
C LYS A 177 5.38 -6.15 -8.63
N LYS A 178 5.89 -7.15 -7.93
CA LYS A 178 5.84 -7.24 -6.48
C LYS A 178 7.25 -7.13 -5.93
N TYR A 179 7.50 -6.16 -5.05
CA TYR A 179 8.79 -5.99 -4.39
C TYR A 179 8.68 -6.40 -2.92
N CYS A 180 9.78 -6.88 -2.35
CA CYS A 180 9.94 -7.08 -0.91
C CYS A 180 11.32 -6.57 -0.50
N PHE A 181 11.37 -5.62 0.42
CA PHE A 181 12.60 -4.95 0.84
C PHE A 181 12.54 -4.57 2.33
N MET A 182 13.71 -4.39 2.93
CA MET A 182 13.84 -3.81 4.26
C MET A 182 13.79 -2.29 4.18
N TYR A 183 13.08 -1.65 5.09
CA TYR A 183 12.92 -0.20 5.20
C TYR A 183 13.17 0.25 6.64
N ASN A 184 13.95 1.31 6.84
CA ASN A 184 14.19 1.89 8.16
C ASN A 184 13.47 3.24 8.31
N SER A 185 12.46 3.30 9.20
CA SER A 185 11.67 4.51 9.44
C SER A 185 12.42 5.63 10.16
N ASN A 186 13.54 5.31 10.81
CA ASN A 186 14.37 6.30 11.52
C ASN A 186 15.33 7.03 10.56
N ILE A 187 15.39 6.62 9.28
CA ILE A 187 16.25 7.23 8.27
C ILE A 187 15.39 7.98 7.25
N GLU A 188 15.54 9.29 7.22
CA GLU A 188 14.79 10.18 6.34
C GLU A 188 15.36 10.23 4.92
N HIS A 189 14.49 10.40 3.91
CA HIS A 189 14.89 10.78 2.56
C HIS A 189 15.66 12.13 2.57
N PRO A 190 16.69 12.31 1.72
CA PRO A 190 17.13 11.43 0.63
C PRO A 190 18.24 10.46 1.06
N LYS A 191 18.32 10.09 2.34
CA LYS A 191 19.33 9.12 2.79
C LYS A 191 18.93 7.70 2.40
N GLU A 192 19.88 6.80 2.52
CA GLU A 192 19.66 5.37 2.28
C GLU A 192 18.84 4.76 3.41
N ASN A 193 17.58 4.46 3.14
CA ASN A 193 16.65 3.90 4.11
C ASN A 193 16.01 2.58 3.64
N MET A 194 16.58 1.97 2.60
CA MET A 194 16.15 0.70 2.04
C MET A 194 17.33 -0.27 1.98
N ALA A 195 17.06 -1.56 2.19
CA ALA A 195 18.03 -2.64 1.98
C ALA A 195 17.33 -3.85 1.36
N GLU A 196 18.10 -4.73 0.72
CA GLU A 196 17.59 -6.01 0.25
C GLU A 196 17.26 -6.92 1.44
N VAL A 197 16.26 -7.79 1.27
CA VAL A 197 15.93 -8.83 2.25
C VAL A 197 17.03 -9.90 2.25
N ASP A 198 17.31 -10.51 3.40
CA ASP A 198 18.28 -11.60 3.52
C ASP A 198 17.96 -12.76 2.59
N LYS A 199 19.00 -13.35 1.96
CA LYS A 199 18.85 -14.38 0.93
C LYS A 199 18.00 -15.59 1.38
N GLU A 200 18.10 -15.98 2.65
CA GLU A 200 17.35 -17.11 3.22
C GLU A 200 15.84 -16.86 3.27
N GLN A 201 15.42 -15.59 3.30
CA GLN A 201 14.02 -15.17 3.32
C GLN A 201 13.47 -14.90 1.90
N GLN A 202 14.32 -14.98 0.87
CA GLN A 202 13.93 -14.77 -0.54
C GLN A 202 13.30 -16.02 -1.17
N ILE A 203 12.15 -16.43 -0.64
CA ILE A 203 11.53 -17.74 -0.95
C ILE A 203 10.59 -17.74 -2.16
N ASN A 204 10.19 -16.58 -2.70
CA ASN A 204 9.20 -16.49 -3.78
C ASN A 204 9.82 -15.93 -5.06
N GLU A 205 9.98 -16.79 -6.08
CA GLU A 205 10.66 -16.46 -7.35
C GLU A 205 10.02 -15.32 -8.16
N LEU A 206 8.71 -15.10 -8.02
CA LEU A 206 8.02 -14.00 -8.70
C LEU A 206 8.20 -12.66 -7.97
N THR A 207 8.72 -12.67 -6.75
CA THR A 207 8.95 -11.47 -5.93
C THR A 207 10.31 -10.89 -6.23
N GLN A 208 10.35 -9.56 -6.39
CA GLN A 208 11.59 -8.83 -6.60
C GLN A 208 12.19 -8.46 -5.24
N TYR A 209 13.30 -9.08 -4.88
CA TYR A 209 14.05 -8.76 -3.66
C TYR A 209 15.21 -7.80 -3.91
N LYS A 210 15.68 -7.72 -5.16
CA LYS A 210 16.58 -6.65 -5.58
C LYS A 210 15.84 -5.32 -5.60
N LEU A 211 16.46 -4.30 -5.05
CA LEU A 211 15.90 -2.95 -5.06
C LEU A 211 15.73 -2.45 -6.50
N HIS A 212 14.80 -1.51 -6.68
CA HIS A 212 14.49 -0.90 -7.98
C HIS A 212 15.73 -0.35 -8.68
N THR A 213 16.61 0.29 -7.89
CA THR A 213 17.93 0.76 -8.27
C THR A 213 18.71 1.14 -7.01
N ASP A 214 20.04 1.25 -7.13
CA ASP A 214 20.96 1.70 -6.08
C ASP A 214 20.69 3.09 -5.50
N HIS A 215 19.97 3.97 -6.20
CA HIS A 215 19.82 5.38 -5.84
C HIS A 215 18.40 5.81 -5.50
N TRP A 216 17.47 4.87 -5.38
CA TRP A 216 16.13 5.18 -4.84
C TRP A 216 16.12 5.02 -3.33
N CYS A 217 15.15 5.68 -2.69
CA CYS A 217 14.84 5.55 -1.28
C CYS A 217 13.35 5.75 -1.09
N VAL A 218 12.81 5.32 0.05
CA VAL A 218 11.44 5.65 0.45
C VAL A 218 11.41 7.11 0.87
N PHE A 219 10.58 7.92 0.20
CA PHE A 219 10.29 9.29 0.61
C PHE A 219 9.29 9.32 1.77
N GLY A 220 8.29 8.42 1.75
CA GLY A 220 7.33 8.23 2.82
C GLY A 220 6.08 7.49 2.32
N PHE A 221 5.05 7.48 3.14
CA PHE A 221 3.83 6.72 2.89
C PHE A 221 2.58 7.59 2.98
N CYS A 222 1.68 7.42 2.02
CA CYS A 222 0.34 7.95 2.01
C CYS A 222 -0.60 7.01 2.77
N ALA A 223 -1.10 7.45 3.92
CA ALA A 223 -2.02 6.70 4.76
C ALA A 223 -3.44 6.73 4.18
N THR A 224 -3.78 5.70 3.39
CA THR A 224 -5.13 5.50 2.84
C THR A 224 -6.18 5.22 3.90
N TRP A 225 -5.75 4.89 5.12
CA TRP A 225 -6.59 4.71 6.27
C TRP A 225 -5.88 5.12 7.55
N GLU A 226 -6.65 5.44 8.58
CA GLU A 226 -6.15 5.60 9.95
C GLU A 226 -6.71 4.48 10.82
N PRO A 227 -5.90 3.88 11.71
CA PRO A 227 -6.47 3.08 12.79
C PRO A 227 -7.40 3.97 13.60
N LEU A 228 -8.61 3.50 13.89
CA LEU A 228 -9.53 4.21 14.76
C LEU A 228 -8.84 4.38 16.12
N VAL A 229 -8.40 5.59 16.41
CA VAL A 229 -7.87 5.93 17.73
C VAL A 229 -9.10 6.14 18.62
N GLU A 230 -9.31 5.24 19.58
CA GLU A 230 -10.26 5.47 20.66
C GLU A 230 -9.88 6.78 21.37
N GLN A 231 -10.82 7.73 21.40
CA GLN A 231 -10.76 8.92 22.24
C GLN A 231 -11.17 8.58 23.67
#